data_AF-A0A1W2BWA7-F1
#
_entry.id   AF-A0A1W2BWA7-F1
#
_cell.length_a   1.000
_cell.length_b   1.000
_cell.length_c   1.000
_cell.angle_alpha   90.00
_cell.angle_beta   90.00
_cell.angle_gamma   90.00
#
_symmetry.space_group_name_H-M   'P 1'
#
loop_
_entity.id
_entity.type
_entity.pdbx_description
1 polymer ?
#
loop_
_entity_poly.entity_id
_entity_poly.type
_entity_poly.pdbx_seq_one_letter_code
_entity_poly.pdbx_strand_id
1 'polypeptide(L)'
;MEIAQNSVLLRQGGQFVDRYLALYAESGSRRFFAAAGRGFREDISRSRVCEAARREGTFSRSWEKSGFFRFLEVVLNLPPLVLQWIYAKTGGALEGSTVFRGLNFLGDRLDLLMGLFFFAMLVAPHAVWNNLYGLIGILALICLFLIWLMRRPKARVHVKYFTVYLALYGIWIIYGFASSLSRSLSLRFFLFHITCFLIVFLVVSRIGSYRQLKRLIGFALAGLTLSGLYGCYQGVVGVAVVASQADLALNAGMPGRIYSFFDNPNNFAEILVMLIPFYLAFILNAKSFRARALIIAAGLPPLASIALTYSRSGWIGLALAVLIFLAFQNWRFVPLFVLLGLASLPFLPKTIINRILTIGNTEDTSTMYRFAIYKAVFRLLRDFWATGVGLGSDIMKRIFQNYPPMFDGNYPIHSHDNYLQIWGETGILGIVAYIAVLLAQLKAGILRISRRTCPREVRNVTLAAVSGLCGILVVGIAEYTWFYPRNMFLFWFLFAVIGAGVKLADKSAREGAAEAVGENPAGKPSDAQAR
;
A
#
# COMPACT_ATOMS: atom_id res chain seq x y z
N MET A 1 -20.32 -1.32 29.94
CA MET A 1 -20.99 -0.09 29.45
C MET A 1 -20.93 1.02 30.50
N GLU A 2 -20.63 0.71 31.76
CA GLU A 2 -20.62 1.66 32.91
C GLU A 2 -19.45 2.65 32.95
N ILE A 3 -18.27 2.33 32.40
CA ILE A 3 -17.11 3.25 32.50
C ILE A 3 -17.28 4.51 31.63
N ALA A 4 -17.97 4.39 30.49
CA ALA A 4 -18.24 5.53 29.60
C ALA A 4 -19.31 6.48 30.17
N GLN A 5 -20.22 5.98 31.01
CA GLN A 5 -21.24 6.80 31.65
C GLN A 5 -20.67 7.62 32.82
N ASN A 6 -19.62 7.14 33.52
CA ASN A 6 -19.10 7.82 34.71
C ASN A 6 -17.98 8.85 34.47
N SER A 7 -17.50 9.01 33.24
CA SER A 7 -16.48 10.03 32.94
C SER A 7 -17.12 11.35 32.51
N VAL A 8 -16.99 12.37 33.37
CA VAL A 8 -17.46 13.76 33.11
C VAL A 8 -16.85 14.31 31.83
N LEU A 9 -15.57 14.04 31.57
CA LEU A 9 -14.86 14.45 30.34
C LEU A 9 -15.44 13.82 29.07
N LEU A 10 -15.83 12.53 29.11
CA LEU A 10 -16.46 11.88 27.95
C LEU A 10 -17.90 12.36 27.73
N ARG A 11 -18.63 12.67 28.81
CA ARG A 11 -19.96 13.30 28.72
C ARG A 11 -19.89 14.71 28.16
N GLN A 12 -18.99 15.55 28.66
CA GLN A 12 -18.79 16.92 28.19
C GLN A 12 -18.24 16.94 26.76
N GLY A 13 -17.29 16.06 26.43
CA GLY A 13 -16.78 15.90 25.06
C GLY A 13 -17.86 15.40 24.09
N GLY A 14 -18.69 14.43 24.51
CA GLY A 14 -19.84 13.96 23.73
C GLY A 14 -20.88 15.06 23.52
N GLN A 15 -21.27 15.77 24.57
CA GLN A 15 -22.19 16.91 24.51
C GLN A 15 -21.65 18.05 23.64
N PHE A 16 -20.35 18.33 23.69
CA PHE A 16 -19.70 19.31 22.82
C PHE A 16 -19.76 18.89 21.36
N VAL A 17 -19.45 17.63 21.06
CA VAL A 17 -19.58 17.07 19.70
C VAL A 17 -21.02 17.12 19.23
N ASP A 18 -21.99 16.75 20.07
CA ASP A 18 -23.41 16.77 19.73
C ASP A 18 -23.92 18.20 19.52
N ARG A 19 -23.52 19.17 20.36
CA ARG A 19 -23.81 20.60 20.15
C ARG A 19 -23.17 21.13 18.88
N TYR A 20 -21.92 20.77 18.60
CA TYR A 20 -21.25 21.15 17.36
C TYR A 20 -21.96 20.54 16.16
N LEU A 21 -22.38 19.28 16.23
CA LEU A 21 -23.14 18.64 15.17
C LEU A 21 -24.51 19.28 14.97
N ALA A 22 -25.17 19.73 16.03
CA ALA A 22 -26.43 20.49 15.97
C ALA A 22 -26.24 21.90 15.38
N LEU A 23 -25.21 22.64 15.82
CA LEU A 23 -24.88 23.96 15.27
C LEU A 23 -24.43 23.87 13.80
N TYR A 24 -23.63 22.86 13.46
CA TYR A 24 -23.30 22.54 12.08
C TYR A 24 -24.53 22.08 11.32
N ALA A 25 -25.50 21.41 11.96
CA ALA A 25 -26.74 21.02 11.31
C ALA A 25 -27.52 22.23 10.77
N GLU A 26 -27.43 23.38 11.43
CA GLU A 26 -28.15 24.60 11.06
C GLU A 26 -27.29 25.61 10.28
N SER A 27 -25.97 25.41 10.26
CA SER A 27 -25.01 26.36 9.69
C SER A 27 -25.13 26.56 8.17
N GLY A 28 -24.84 27.78 7.72
CA GLY A 28 -24.67 28.09 6.30
C GLY A 28 -23.55 27.29 5.64
N SER A 29 -22.50 26.96 6.40
CA SER A 29 -21.41 26.11 5.94
C SER A 29 -21.89 24.69 5.60
N ARG A 30 -22.77 24.07 6.39
CA ARG A 30 -23.38 22.78 6.02
C ARG A 30 -24.23 22.90 4.78
N ARG A 31 -25.04 23.95 4.64
CA ARG A 31 -25.86 24.14 3.43
C ARG A 31 -24.98 24.26 2.19
N PHE A 32 -23.92 25.06 2.27
CA PHE A 32 -22.91 25.20 1.21
C PHE A 32 -22.25 23.86 0.88
N PHE A 33 -21.65 23.20 1.87
CA PHE A 33 -20.96 21.94 1.67
C PHE A 33 -21.92 20.86 1.17
N ALA A 34 -23.14 20.77 1.69
CA ALA A 34 -24.13 19.78 1.24
C ALA A 34 -24.64 20.09 -0.18
N ALA A 35 -24.77 21.36 -0.54
CA ALA A 35 -25.06 21.78 -1.91
C ALA A 35 -23.90 21.44 -2.85
N ALA A 36 -22.66 21.78 -2.48
CA ALA A 36 -21.46 21.41 -3.21
C ALA A 36 -21.32 19.89 -3.34
N GLY A 37 -21.61 19.13 -2.28
CA GLY A 37 -21.57 17.67 -2.28
C GLY A 37 -22.73 17.01 -3.04
N ARG A 38 -23.86 17.71 -3.25
CA ARG A 38 -24.93 17.31 -4.19
C ARG A 38 -24.53 17.63 -5.62
N GLY A 39 -24.09 18.85 -5.89
CA GLY A 39 -23.59 19.29 -7.19
C GLY A 39 -22.48 18.38 -7.70
N PHE A 40 -21.46 18.11 -6.87
CA PHE A 40 -20.38 17.18 -7.22
C PHE A 40 -20.88 15.75 -7.48
N ARG A 41 -21.92 15.29 -6.78
CA ARG A 41 -22.52 13.97 -7.02
C ARG A 41 -23.28 13.94 -8.33
N GLU A 42 -24.02 14.99 -8.63
CA GLU A 42 -24.74 15.18 -9.89
C GLU A 42 -23.75 15.27 -11.05
N ASP A 43 -22.69 16.07 -10.92
CA ASP A 43 -21.61 16.19 -11.90
C ASP A 43 -20.91 14.85 -12.15
N ILE A 44 -20.56 14.11 -11.08
CA ILE A 44 -20.01 12.75 -11.21
C ILE A 44 -21.00 11.80 -11.89
N SER A 45 -22.29 11.90 -11.58
CA SER A 45 -23.30 11.03 -12.16
C SER A 45 -23.56 11.31 -13.64
N ARG A 46 -23.39 12.58 -14.08
CA ARG A 46 -23.55 13.04 -15.46
C ARG A 46 -22.23 12.99 -16.25
N SER A 47 -21.10 12.88 -15.58
CA SER A 47 -19.78 12.85 -16.20
C SER A 47 -19.57 11.54 -16.98
N ARG A 48 -19.43 11.69 -18.31
CA ARG A 48 -19.04 10.59 -19.21
C ARG A 48 -17.70 9.97 -18.82
N VAL A 49 -16.78 10.76 -18.24
CA VAL A 49 -15.49 10.29 -17.73
C VAL A 49 -15.69 9.37 -16.53
N CYS A 50 -16.52 9.77 -15.57
CA CYS A 50 -16.83 8.94 -14.41
C CYS A 50 -17.63 7.68 -14.80
N GLU A 51 -18.52 7.79 -15.78
CA GLU A 51 -19.25 6.64 -16.32
C GLU A 51 -18.28 5.65 -17.01
N ALA A 52 -17.41 6.13 -17.89
CA ALA A 52 -16.37 5.32 -18.52
C ALA A 52 -15.43 4.69 -17.47
N ALA A 53 -15.07 5.43 -16.42
CA ALA A 53 -14.25 4.93 -15.32
C ALA A 53 -14.97 3.84 -14.51
N ARG A 54 -16.30 3.84 -14.41
CA ARG A 54 -17.09 2.79 -13.73
C ARG A 54 -17.28 1.55 -14.59
N ARG A 55 -17.42 1.70 -15.91
CA ARG A 55 -17.60 0.57 -16.83
C ARG A 55 -16.39 -0.36 -16.80
N GLU A 56 -16.62 -1.66 -16.71
CA GLU A 56 -15.54 -2.63 -16.90
C GLU A 56 -15.06 -2.57 -18.36
N GLY A 57 -13.75 -2.37 -18.54
CA GLY A 57 -13.14 -2.27 -19.86
C GLY A 57 -13.21 -3.60 -20.61
N THR A 58 -13.12 -3.54 -21.95
CA THR A 58 -13.15 -4.72 -22.83
C THR A 58 -12.10 -5.76 -22.44
N PHE A 59 -10.87 -5.34 -22.17
CA PHE A 59 -9.79 -6.23 -21.70
C PHE A 59 -10.12 -6.94 -20.40
N SER A 60 -10.72 -6.25 -19.43
CA SER A 60 -11.12 -6.87 -18.16
C SER A 60 -12.27 -7.87 -18.33
N ARG A 61 -13.25 -7.57 -19.19
CA ARG A 61 -14.38 -8.47 -19.48
C ARG A 61 -13.94 -9.74 -20.22
N SER A 62 -12.98 -9.59 -21.14
CA SER A 62 -12.44 -10.70 -21.92
C SER A 62 -11.32 -11.45 -21.19
N TRP A 63 -10.90 -10.99 -20.00
CA TRP A 63 -9.76 -11.55 -19.27
C TRP A 63 -9.92 -13.04 -19.00
N GLU A 64 -11.00 -13.43 -18.31
CA GLU A 64 -11.27 -14.83 -17.95
C GLU A 64 -11.51 -15.74 -19.18
N LYS A 65 -11.84 -15.16 -20.34
CA LYS A 65 -12.04 -15.88 -21.61
C LYS A 65 -10.75 -16.01 -22.43
N SER A 66 -9.70 -15.27 -22.07
CA SER A 66 -8.49 -15.20 -22.87
C SER A 66 -7.65 -16.48 -22.81
N GLY A 67 -6.90 -16.76 -23.88
CA GLY A 67 -5.92 -17.86 -23.89
C GLY A 67 -4.82 -17.65 -22.84
N PHE A 68 -4.40 -16.41 -22.63
CA PHE A 68 -3.37 -16.08 -21.64
C PHE A 68 -3.85 -16.31 -20.19
N PHE A 69 -5.12 -16.04 -19.88
CA PHE A 69 -5.70 -16.39 -18.58
C PHE A 69 -5.65 -17.90 -18.34
N ARG A 70 -6.08 -18.71 -19.32
CA ARG A 70 -6.01 -20.18 -19.24
C ARG A 70 -4.58 -20.68 -19.07
N PHE A 71 -3.63 -20.07 -19.79
CA PHE A 71 -2.20 -20.35 -19.62
C PHE A 71 -1.73 -20.07 -18.18
N LEU A 72 -2.04 -18.89 -17.63
CA LEU A 72 -1.69 -18.57 -16.24
C LEU A 72 -2.37 -19.50 -15.24
N GLU A 73 -3.62 -19.90 -15.48
CA GLU A 73 -4.33 -20.85 -14.64
C GLU A 73 -3.64 -22.21 -14.58
N VAL A 74 -3.18 -22.72 -15.74
CA VAL A 74 -2.37 -23.94 -15.82
C VAL A 74 -1.05 -23.75 -15.09
N VAL A 75 -0.29 -22.70 -15.39
CA VAL A 75 1.04 -22.46 -14.81
C VAL A 75 0.98 -22.33 -13.28
N LEU A 76 0.02 -21.57 -12.75
CA LEU A 76 -0.09 -21.32 -11.31
C LEU A 76 -0.69 -22.51 -10.53
N ASN A 77 -1.50 -23.37 -11.18
CA ASN A 77 -2.07 -24.55 -10.54
C ASN A 77 -1.31 -25.85 -10.80
N LEU A 78 -0.38 -25.90 -11.77
CA LEU A 78 0.44 -27.08 -12.04
C LEU A 78 1.27 -27.51 -10.82
N PRO A 79 2.01 -26.64 -10.12
CA PRO A 79 2.76 -27.06 -8.92
C PRO A 79 1.85 -27.60 -7.81
N PRO A 80 0.75 -26.92 -7.41
CA PRO A 80 -0.22 -27.49 -6.48
C PRO A 80 -0.79 -28.85 -6.90
N LEU A 81 -1.12 -29.04 -8.18
CA LEU A 81 -1.68 -30.29 -8.71
C LEU A 81 -0.68 -31.44 -8.60
N VAL A 82 0.58 -31.21 -8.99
CA VAL A 82 1.66 -32.20 -8.87
C VAL A 82 1.86 -32.58 -7.41
N LEU A 83 1.92 -31.60 -6.50
CA LEU A 83 2.07 -31.86 -5.07
C LEU A 83 0.88 -32.64 -4.49
N GLN A 84 -0.35 -32.27 -4.83
CA GLN A 84 -1.55 -33.00 -4.40
C GLN A 84 -1.56 -34.45 -4.90
N TRP A 85 -1.09 -34.70 -6.13
CA TRP A 85 -0.93 -36.05 -6.67
C TRP A 85 0.14 -36.85 -5.91
N ILE A 86 1.28 -36.23 -5.59
CA ILE A 86 2.32 -36.85 -4.74
C ILE A 86 1.71 -37.23 -3.40
N TYR A 87 1.01 -36.30 -2.75
CA TYR A 87 0.39 -36.51 -1.45
C TYR A 87 -0.70 -37.57 -1.46
N ALA A 88 -1.49 -37.68 -2.54
CA ALA A 88 -2.47 -38.75 -2.68
C ALA A 88 -1.81 -40.16 -2.66
N LYS A 89 -0.57 -40.26 -3.15
CA LYS A 89 0.20 -41.52 -3.16
C LYS A 89 1.01 -41.76 -1.89
N THR A 90 1.55 -40.72 -1.27
CA THR A 90 2.50 -40.83 -0.15
C THR A 90 1.96 -40.29 1.18
N GLY A 91 0.68 -39.93 1.25
CA GLY A 91 0.06 -39.24 2.38
C GLY A 91 0.24 -39.95 3.72
N GLY A 92 0.14 -41.29 3.75
CA GLY A 92 0.37 -42.07 4.97
C GLY A 92 1.80 -41.91 5.54
N ALA A 93 2.81 -41.94 4.68
CA ALA A 93 4.20 -41.75 5.08
C ALA A 93 4.49 -40.28 5.48
N LEU A 94 3.92 -39.32 4.73
CA LEU A 94 4.08 -37.90 5.03
C LEU A 94 3.44 -37.53 6.38
N GLU A 95 2.23 -38.00 6.68
CA GLU A 95 1.55 -37.73 7.94
C GLU A 95 2.25 -38.38 9.15
N GLY A 96 2.99 -39.48 8.93
CA GLY A 96 3.86 -40.08 9.95
C GLY A 96 5.07 -39.21 10.34
N SER A 97 5.57 -38.38 9.43
CA SER A 97 6.71 -37.51 9.66
C SER A 97 6.39 -36.34 10.59
N THR A 98 7.19 -36.17 11.65
CA THR A 98 7.10 -35.01 12.55
C THR A 98 7.43 -33.70 11.84
N VAL A 99 8.41 -33.72 10.93
CA VAL A 99 8.80 -32.55 10.12
C VAL A 99 7.65 -32.09 9.25
N PHE A 100 7.00 -33.02 8.53
CA PHE A 100 5.87 -32.67 7.67
C PHE A 100 4.69 -32.09 8.46
N ARG A 101 4.34 -32.72 9.59
CA ARG A 101 3.31 -32.19 10.50
C ARG A 101 3.64 -30.79 11.01
N GLY A 102 4.90 -30.53 11.34
CA GLY A 102 5.40 -29.20 11.74
C GLY A 102 5.27 -28.17 10.60
N LEU A 103 5.75 -28.48 9.40
CA LEU A 103 5.64 -27.60 8.23
C LEU A 103 4.18 -27.32 7.87
N ASN A 104 3.30 -28.31 7.97
CA ASN A 104 1.89 -28.10 7.71
C ASN A 104 1.22 -27.24 8.80
N PHE A 105 1.56 -27.44 10.07
CA PHE A 105 1.10 -26.57 11.16
C PHE A 105 1.48 -25.10 10.90
N LEU A 106 2.71 -24.86 10.43
CA LEU A 106 3.15 -23.54 9.99
C LEU A 106 2.35 -23.02 8.78
N GLY A 107 2.10 -23.87 7.79
CA GLY A 107 1.27 -23.55 6.62
C GLY A 107 -0.17 -23.15 6.98
N ASP A 108 -0.78 -23.79 7.99
CA ASP A 108 -2.11 -23.41 8.48
C ASP A 108 -2.12 -22.01 9.12
N ARG A 109 -0.98 -21.55 9.64
CA ARG A 109 -0.77 -20.22 10.23
C ARG A 109 -0.06 -19.24 9.30
N LEU A 110 -0.08 -19.48 7.99
CA LEU A 110 0.67 -18.65 7.03
C LEU A 110 0.33 -17.15 7.10
N ASP A 111 -0.91 -16.77 7.42
CA ASP A 111 -1.28 -15.36 7.57
C ASP A 111 -0.63 -14.68 8.78
N LEU A 112 -0.36 -15.45 9.84
CA LEU A 112 0.45 -15.01 10.98
C LEU A 112 1.92 -14.84 10.57
N LEU A 113 2.49 -15.83 9.86
CA LEU A 113 3.89 -15.82 9.43
C LEU A 113 4.17 -14.68 8.44
N MET A 114 3.27 -14.45 7.48
CA MET A 114 3.34 -13.28 6.60
C MET A 114 3.31 -11.98 7.42
N GLY A 115 2.42 -11.89 8.42
CA GLY A 115 2.36 -10.72 9.30
C GLY A 115 3.66 -10.50 10.07
N LEU A 116 4.19 -11.56 10.68
CA LEU A 116 5.47 -11.54 11.39
C LEU A 116 6.65 -11.19 10.48
N PHE A 117 6.62 -11.62 9.22
CA PHE A 117 7.63 -11.25 8.23
C PHE A 117 7.62 -9.74 7.95
N PHE A 118 6.44 -9.13 7.72
CA PHE A 118 6.33 -7.67 7.59
C PHE A 118 6.68 -6.93 8.89
N PHE A 119 6.33 -7.49 10.04
CA PHE A 119 6.76 -6.96 11.34
C PHE A 119 8.28 -6.92 11.45
N ALA A 120 8.96 -8.05 11.22
CA ALA A 120 10.42 -8.16 11.28
C ALA A 120 11.09 -7.18 10.32
N MET A 121 10.55 -7.06 9.11
CA MET A 121 11.02 -6.12 8.10
C MET A 121 10.87 -4.64 8.49
N LEU A 122 9.93 -4.29 9.38
CA LEU A 122 9.74 -2.92 9.86
C LEU A 122 10.62 -2.58 11.08
N VAL A 123 11.08 -3.60 11.82
CA VAL A 123 11.88 -3.41 13.06
C VAL A 123 13.35 -3.79 12.91
N ALA A 124 13.73 -4.48 11.84
CA ALA A 124 15.12 -4.83 11.58
C ALA A 124 15.94 -3.57 11.21
N PRO A 125 17.02 -3.23 11.92
CA PRO A 125 17.89 -2.12 11.56
C PRO A 125 18.43 -2.21 10.13
N HIS A 126 18.67 -1.07 9.48
CA HIS A 126 19.19 -1.03 8.11
C HIS A 126 20.51 -1.81 7.95
N ALA A 127 21.44 -1.61 8.88
CA ALA A 127 22.78 -2.20 8.86
C ALA A 127 22.79 -3.74 8.84
N VAL A 128 21.75 -4.38 9.39
CA VAL A 128 21.67 -5.85 9.48
C VAL A 128 20.76 -6.46 8.41
N TRP A 129 20.04 -5.65 7.63
CA TRP A 129 19.08 -6.15 6.66
C TRP A 129 19.65 -6.21 5.26
N ASN A 130 19.72 -7.42 4.73
CA ASN A 130 19.95 -7.63 3.32
C ASN A 130 18.59 -7.83 2.60
N ASN A 131 18.38 -7.13 1.48
CA ASN A 131 17.15 -7.28 0.70
C ASN A 131 16.96 -8.70 0.12
N LEU A 132 18.02 -9.51 0.04
CA LEU A 132 17.93 -10.94 -0.26
C LEU A 132 17.08 -11.69 0.78
N TYR A 133 17.06 -11.26 2.05
CA TYR A 133 16.17 -11.82 3.07
C TYR A 133 14.70 -11.63 2.72
N GLY A 134 14.37 -10.55 1.99
CA GLY A 134 13.05 -10.33 1.43
C GLY A 134 12.63 -11.45 0.48
N LEU A 135 13.50 -11.79 -0.48
CA LEU A 135 13.29 -12.85 -1.46
C LEU A 135 13.25 -14.23 -0.80
N ILE A 136 14.25 -14.56 0.03
CA ILE A 136 14.32 -15.86 0.71
C ILE A 136 13.09 -16.06 1.60
N GLY A 137 12.70 -15.02 2.35
CA GLY A 137 11.53 -15.05 3.21
C GLY A 137 10.24 -15.33 2.43
N ILE A 138 10.00 -14.64 1.31
CA ILE A 138 8.78 -14.87 0.53
C ILE A 138 8.78 -16.25 -0.14
N LEU A 139 9.93 -16.73 -0.61
CA LEU A 139 10.05 -18.06 -1.19
C LEU A 139 9.79 -19.15 -0.15
N ALA A 140 10.30 -19.00 1.08
CA ALA A 140 10.01 -19.90 2.18
C ALA A 140 8.50 -19.92 2.52
N LEU A 141 7.85 -18.76 2.54
CA LEU A 141 6.40 -18.66 2.75
C LEU A 141 5.60 -19.28 1.59
N ILE A 142 6.08 -19.18 0.35
CA ILE A 142 5.48 -19.88 -0.81
C ILE A 142 5.62 -21.39 -0.68
N CYS A 143 6.78 -21.89 -0.26
CA CYS A 143 6.95 -23.32 -0.01
C CYS A 143 5.96 -23.82 1.05
N LEU A 144 5.77 -23.07 2.14
CA LEU A 144 4.75 -23.38 3.16
C LEU A 144 3.32 -23.30 2.60
N PHE A 145 3.04 -22.36 1.71
CA PHE A 145 1.75 -22.27 1.01
C PHE A 145 1.48 -23.48 0.11
N LEU A 146 2.50 -23.95 -0.62
CA LEU A 146 2.41 -25.12 -1.47
C LEU A 146 2.20 -26.41 -0.65
N ILE A 147 2.91 -26.55 0.48
CA ILE A 147 2.69 -27.64 1.45
C ILE A 147 1.26 -27.59 2.00
N TRP A 148 0.76 -26.39 2.32
CA TRP A 148 -0.62 -26.20 2.79
C TRP A 148 -1.66 -26.58 1.72
N LEU A 149 -1.41 -26.26 0.43
CA LEU A 149 -2.28 -26.66 -0.68
C LEU A 149 -2.25 -28.17 -0.94
N MET A 150 -1.11 -28.81 -0.69
CA MET A 150 -0.90 -30.23 -0.94
C MET A 150 -1.91 -31.13 -0.20
N ARG A 151 -2.32 -30.77 1.02
CA ARG A 151 -3.35 -31.51 1.80
C ARG A 151 -4.79 -31.23 1.37
N ARG A 152 -5.03 -30.32 0.43
CA ARG A 152 -6.37 -29.81 0.10
C ARG A 152 -6.70 -30.07 -1.38
N PRO A 153 -7.20 -31.26 -1.74
CA PRO A 153 -7.36 -31.68 -3.14
C PRO A 153 -8.30 -30.79 -3.96
N LYS A 154 -9.23 -30.08 -3.30
CA LYS A 154 -10.16 -29.13 -3.93
C LYS A 154 -9.65 -27.68 -3.96
N ALA A 155 -8.57 -27.37 -3.25
CA ALA A 155 -8.04 -26.02 -3.20
C ALA A 155 -7.23 -25.69 -4.46
N ARG A 156 -7.52 -24.54 -5.06
CA ARG A 156 -6.88 -24.03 -6.28
C ARG A 156 -6.52 -22.57 -6.09
N VAL A 157 -5.54 -22.11 -6.86
CA VAL A 157 -5.21 -20.69 -6.99
C VAL A 157 -6.20 -20.07 -7.98
N HIS A 158 -6.93 -19.05 -7.52
CA HIS A 158 -7.93 -18.37 -8.34
C HIS A 158 -7.33 -17.19 -9.11
N VAL A 159 -7.01 -17.40 -10.38
CA VAL A 159 -6.31 -16.41 -11.23
C VAL A 159 -7.11 -15.13 -11.45
N LYS A 160 -8.45 -15.20 -11.38
CA LYS A 160 -9.35 -14.05 -11.60
C LYS A 160 -9.09 -12.83 -10.70
N TYR A 161 -8.45 -13.01 -9.55
CA TYR A 161 -8.11 -11.90 -8.65
C TYR A 161 -6.78 -11.22 -9.00
N PHE A 162 -6.02 -11.76 -9.95
CA PHE A 162 -4.89 -11.10 -10.58
C PHE A 162 -5.38 -10.43 -11.86
N THR A 163 -5.30 -9.11 -11.90
CA THR A 163 -5.82 -8.33 -13.04
C THR A 163 -4.97 -8.58 -14.29
N VAL A 164 -5.59 -8.47 -15.47
CA VAL A 164 -4.85 -8.48 -16.75
C VAL A 164 -3.71 -7.47 -16.76
N TYR A 165 -3.91 -6.30 -16.13
CA TYR A 165 -2.92 -5.24 -16.04
C TYR A 165 -1.71 -5.61 -15.17
N LEU A 166 -1.91 -6.38 -14.09
CA LEU A 166 -0.80 -6.91 -13.31
C LEU A 166 0.05 -7.88 -14.13
N ALA A 167 -0.60 -8.73 -14.93
CA ALA A 167 0.09 -9.67 -15.80
C ALA A 167 0.84 -8.95 -16.93
N LEU A 168 0.22 -7.94 -17.57
CA LEU A 168 0.88 -7.08 -18.57
C LEU A 168 2.09 -6.35 -17.99
N TYR A 169 1.97 -5.79 -16.78
CA TYR A 169 3.09 -5.16 -16.12
C TYR A 169 4.21 -6.17 -15.81
N GLY A 170 3.87 -7.38 -15.34
CA GLY A 170 4.85 -8.46 -15.16
C GLY A 170 5.59 -8.84 -16.45
N ILE A 171 4.88 -8.90 -17.59
CA ILE A 171 5.49 -9.13 -18.91
C ILE A 171 6.50 -8.02 -19.24
N TRP A 172 6.15 -6.76 -19.01
CA TRP A 172 7.05 -5.62 -19.29
C TRP A 172 8.25 -5.55 -18.35
N ILE A 173 8.12 -6.04 -17.12
CA ILE A 173 9.28 -6.23 -16.23
C ILE A 173 10.21 -7.33 -16.74
N ILE A 174 9.67 -8.47 -17.20
CA ILE A 174 10.47 -9.53 -17.81
C ILE A 174 11.17 -9.02 -19.08
N TYR A 175 10.45 -8.28 -19.93
CA TYR A 175 11.02 -7.62 -21.09
C TYR A 175 12.14 -6.66 -20.70
N GLY A 176 11.90 -5.71 -19.78
CA GLY A 176 12.90 -4.73 -19.37
C GLY A 176 14.16 -5.35 -18.76
N PHE A 177 14.05 -6.53 -18.13
CA PHE A 177 15.23 -7.30 -17.73
C PHE A 177 15.94 -7.95 -18.93
N ALA A 178 15.19 -8.61 -19.82
CA ALA A 178 15.73 -9.31 -20.97
C ALA A 178 16.43 -8.37 -21.97
N SER A 179 15.85 -7.19 -22.19
CA SER A 179 16.35 -6.12 -23.07
C SER A 179 17.30 -5.15 -22.38
N SER A 180 17.65 -5.37 -21.11
CA SER A 180 18.57 -4.51 -20.36
C SER A 180 19.93 -4.45 -21.04
N LEU A 181 20.50 -3.23 -21.13
CA LEU A 181 21.86 -3.01 -21.63
C LEU A 181 22.93 -3.70 -20.76
N SER A 182 22.61 -3.98 -19.50
CA SER A 182 23.42 -4.84 -18.62
C SER A 182 22.55 -5.64 -17.66
N ARG A 183 22.37 -6.93 -17.98
CA ARG A 183 21.56 -7.84 -17.16
C ARG A 183 22.14 -8.04 -15.75
N SER A 184 23.46 -7.97 -15.59
CA SER A 184 24.10 -8.12 -14.26
C SER A 184 23.73 -6.96 -13.33
N LEU A 185 23.69 -5.73 -13.86
CA LEU A 185 23.26 -4.55 -13.11
C LEU A 185 21.74 -4.53 -12.84
N SER A 186 20.95 -5.13 -13.73
CA SER A 186 19.49 -5.21 -13.56
C SER A 186 18.97 -6.39 -12.74
N LEU A 187 19.77 -7.45 -12.55
CA LEU A 187 19.33 -8.70 -11.91
C LEU A 187 18.77 -8.47 -10.51
N ARG A 188 19.43 -7.62 -9.72
CA ARG A 188 19.01 -7.33 -8.34
C ARG A 188 17.61 -6.71 -8.29
N PHE A 189 17.35 -5.70 -9.13
CA PHE A 189 16.04 -5.04 -9.20
C PHE A 189 14.98 -5.95 -9.82
N PHE A 190 15.34 -6.78 -10.80
CA PHE A 190 14.45 -7.82 -11.32
C PHE A 190 13.97 -8.76 -10.20
N LEU A 191 14.89 -9.25 -9.35
CA LEU A 191 14.54 -10.08 -8.19
C LEU A 191 13.66 -9.35 -7.15
N PHE A 192 13.82 -8.04 -6.99
CA PHE A 192 12.91 -7.24 -6.16
C PHE A 192 11.50 -7.18 -6.74
N HIS A 193 11.35 -7.00 -8.05
CA HIS A 193 10.04 -7.09 -8.72
C HIS A 193 9.41 -8.48 -8.57
N ILE A 194 10.20 -9.56 -8.75
CA ILE A 194 9.71 -10.92 -8.53
C ILE A 194 9.22 -11.09 -7.09
N THR A 195 9.99 -10.61 -6.10
CA THR A 195 9.58 -10.65 -4.68
C THR A 195 8.26 -9.92 -4.45
N CYS A 196 8.06 -8.77 -5.10
CA CYS A 196 6.81 -8.01 -5.03
C CYS A 196 5.61 -8.76 -5.62
N PHE A 197 5.77 -9.36 -6.81
CA PHE A 197 4.71 -10.16 -7.43
C PHE A 197 4.37 -11.38 -6.58
N LEU A 198 5.36 -12.00 -5.95
CA LEU A 198 5.18 -13.11 -5.03
C LEU A 198 4.44 -12.70 -3.75
N ILE A 199 4.69 -11.50 -3.22
CA ILE A 199 3.91 -10.94 -2.09
C ILE A 199 2.44 -10.80 -2.46
N VAL A 200 2.13 -10.19 -3.61
CA VAL A 200 0.74 -10.03 -4.09
C VAL A 200 0.10 -11.40 -4.29
N PHE A 201 0.81 -12.31 -4.98
CA PHE A 201 0.36 -13.67 -5.22
C PHE A 201 0.00 -14.39 -3.92
N LEU A 202 0.91 -14.39 -2.95
CA LEU A 202 0.76 -15.15 -1.72
C LEU A 202 -0.40 -14.63 -0.87
N VAL A 203 -0.46 -13.32 -0.63
CA VAL A 203 -1.50 -12.69 0.19
C VAL A 203 -2.87 -12.83 -0.47
N VAL A 204 -2.99 -12.54 -1.77
CA VAL A 204 -4.26 -12.68 -2.51
C VAL A 204 -4.69 -14.14 -2.57
N SER A 205 -3.78 -15.11 -2.67
CA SER A 205 -4.13 -16.53 -2.68
C SER A 205 -4.53 -17.03 -1.30
N ARG A 206 -3.78 -16.68 -0.24
CA ARG A 206 -3.95 -17.25 1.11
C ARG A 206 -5.07 -16.63 1.92
N ILE A 207 -5.30 -15.32 1.82
CA ILE A 207 -6.24 -14.60 2.69
C ILE A 207 -7.68 -14.89 2.29
N GLY A 208 -8.39 -15.74 3.03
CA GLY A 208 -9.77 -16.16 2.76
C GLY A 208 -10.82 -15.58 3.71
N SER A 209 -10.41 -14.81 4.72
CA SER A 209 -11.32 -14.15 5.67
C SER A 209 -10.79 -12.81 6.18
N TYR A 210 -11.69 -11.96 6.67
CA TYR A 210 -11.32 -10.70 7.31
C TYR A 210 -10.40 -10.91 8.52
N ARG A 211 -10.59 -12.00 9.29
CA ARG A 211 -9.72 -12.32 10.44
C ARG A 211 -8.26 -12.49 10.02
N GLN A 212 -8.02 -13.19 8.92
CA GLN A 212 -6.66 -13.40 8.39
C GLN A 212 -6.06 -12.08 7.90
N LEU A 213 -6.84 -11.28 7.15
CA LEU A 213 -6.40 -9.96 6.67
C LEU A 213 -6.06 -9.02 7.84
N LYS A 214 -6.91 -9.00 8.87
CA LYS A 214 -6.71 -8.20 10.08
C LYS A 214 -5.44 -8.62 10.83
N ARG A 215 -5.15 -9.92 10.95
CA ARG A 215 -3.92 -10.40 11.60
C ARG A 215 -2.68 -9.94 10.84
N LEU A 216 -2.65 -10.16 9.52
CA LEU A 216 -1.56 -9.74 8.64
C LEU A 216 -1.23 -8.25 8.83
N ILE A 217 -2.24 -7.38 8.70
CA ILE A 217 -2.08 -5.92 8.83
C ILE A 217 -1.76 -5.53 10.28
N GLY A 218 -2.35 -6.22 11.26
CA GLY A 218 -2.10 -5.96 12.67
C GLY A 218 -0.63 -6.14 13.07
N PHE A 219 0.06 -7.16 12.53
CA PHE A 219 1.50 -7.32 12.74
C PHE A 219 2.32 -6.24 12.03
N ALA A 220 1.96 -5.86 10.81
CA ALA A 220 2.60 -4.73 10.13
C ALA A 220 2.45 -3.43 10.94
N LEU A 221 1.27 -3.17 11.50
CA LEU A 221 1.03 -2.02 12.39
C LEU A 221 1.77 -2.12 13.72
N ALA A 222 1.93 -3.31 14.29
CA ALA A 222 2.77 -3.51 15.47
C ALA A 222 4.24 -3.15 15.16
N GLY A 223 4.75 -3.57 14.00
CA GLY A 223 6.09 -3.23 13.54
C GLY A 223 6.23 -1.72 13.36
N LEU A 224 5.27 -1.09 12.67
CA LEU A 224 5.22 0.35 12.48
C LEU A 224 5.18 1.14 13.79
N THR A 225 4.42 0.66 14.78
CA THR A 225 4.34 1.26 16.12
C THR A 225 5.72 1.27 16.77
N LEU A 226 6.45 0.15 16.71
CA LEU A 226 7.81 0.05 17.23
C LEU A 226 8.79 0.93 16.46
N SER A 227 8.71 0.98 15.12
CA SER A 227 9.49 1.92 14.32
C SER A 227 9.19 3.37 14.70
N GLY A 228 7.92 3.71 14.95
CA GLY A 228 7.50 5.03 15.41
C GLY A 228 8.02 5.38 16.82
N LEU A 229 8.01 4.42 17.74
CA LEU A 229 8.57 4.60 19.09
C LEU A 229 10.09 4.85 19.01
N TYR A 230 10.81 4.06 18.22
CA TYR A 230 12.24 4.25 18.02
C TYR A 230 12.56 5.58 17.31
N GLY A 231 11.71 5.99 16.37
CA GLY A 231 11.80 7.30 15.74
C GLY A 231 11.60 8.46 16.72
N CYS A 232 10.61 8.35 17.62
CA CYS A 232 10.42 9.34 18.69
C CYS A 232 11.63 9.38 19.63
N TYR A 233 12.20 8.23 19.99
CA TYR A 233 13.43 8.14 20.77
C TYR A 233 14.59 8.87 20.09
N GLN A 234 14.80 8.65 18.78
CA GLN A 234 15.79 9.41 17.99
C GLN A 234 15.52 10.92 18.01
N GLY A 235 14.25 11.33 18.00
CA GLY A 235 13.86 12.74 18.09
C GLY A 235 14.22 13.39 19.44
N VAL A 236 14.20 12.61 20.53
CA VAL A 236 14.57 13.07 21.88
C VAL A 236 16.08 13.11 22.07
N VAL A 237 16.79 12.04 21.68
CA VAL A 237 18.25 11.96 21.82
C VAL A 237 18.98 12.88 20.83
N GLY A 238 18.34 13.17 19.71
CA GLY A 238 18.94 13.90 18.60
C GLY A 238 19.66 12.96 17.64
N VAL A 239 19.67 13.37 16.38
CA VAL A 239 20.39 12.71 15.29
C VAL A 239 21.29 13.75 14.63
N ALA A 240 22.41 13.33 14.05
CA ALA A 240 23.31 14.22 13.33
C ALA A 240 22.58 14.94 12.17
N VAL A 241 22.89 16.22 11.99
CA VAL A 241 22.41 17.00 10.85
C VAL A 241 23.23 16.64 9.62
N VAL A 242 22.56 16.23 8.54
CA VAL A 242 23.20 15.84 7.28
C VAL A 242 22.92 16.90 6.23
N ALA A 243 23.95 17.63 5.79
CA ALA A 243 23.82 18.77 4.87
C ALA A 243 23.19 18.40 3.50
N SER A 244 23.36 17.16 3.03
CA SER A 244 22.74 16.70 1.77
C SER A 244 21.23 16.48 1.87
N GLN A 245 20.65 16.49 3.08
CA GLN A 245 19.24 16.17 3.30
C GLN A 245 18.35 17.42 3.46
N ALA A 246 18.94 18.60 3.63
CA ALA A 246 18.24 19.86 3.82
C ALA A 246 19.16 21.06 3.56
N ASP A 247 18.59 22.14 3.02
CA ASP A 247 19.24 23.44 2.96
C ASP A 247 19.40 24.01 4.37
N LEU A 248 20.64 24.15 4.85
CA LEU A 248 20.94 24.59 6.21
C LEU A 248 20.69 26.09 6.41
N ALA A 249 20.76 26.91 5.35
CA ALA A 249 20.51 28.33 5.44
C ALA A 249 19.00 28.62 5.55
N LEU A 250 18.20 27.99 4.68
CA LEU A 250 16.74 28.14 4.70
C LEU A 250 16.08 27.44 5.89
N ASN A 251 16.77 26.47 6.51
CA ASN A 251 16.25 25.69 7.65
C ASN A 251 17.16 25.83 8.88
N ALA A 252 17.62 27.04 9.17
CA ALA A 252 18.46 27.33 10.33
C ALA A 252 17.83 26.84 11.64
N GLY A 253 18.62 26.17 12.48
CA GLY A 253 18.17 25.61 13.78
C GLY A 253 17.35 24.32 13.68
N MET A 254 17.22 23.74 12.48
CA MET A 254 16.55 22.45 12.29
C MET A 254 17.39 21.30 12.89
N PRO A 255 16.80 20.45 13.75
CA PRO A 255 17.50 19.28 14.28
C PRO A 255 17.71 18.22 13.19
N GLY A 256 18.56 17.22 13.48
CA GLY A 256 18.72 16.07 12.59
C GLY A 256 17.40 15.34 12.35
N ARG A 257 17.25 14.83 11.13
CA ARG A 257 16.02 14.19 10.65
C ARG A 257 16.00 12.72 11.10
N ILE A 258 14.93 12.31 11.77
CA ILE A 258 14.82 10.92 12.26
C ILE A 258 14.56 9.95 11.11
N TYR A 259 15.09 8.73 11.23
CA TYR A 259 14.97 7.68 10.22
C TYR A 259 14.58 6.31 10.80
N SER A 260 14.42 6.21 12.13
CA SER A 260 14.09 4.97 12.85
C SER A 260 15.06 3.84 12.51
N PHE A 261 14.57 2.63 12.25
CA PHE A 261 15.36 1.46 11.83
C PHE A 261 15.84 1.55 10.37
N PHE A 262 15.48 2.61 9.65
CA PHE A 262 15.80 2.80 8.24
C PHE A 262 17.03 3.70 8.09
N ASP A 263 17.54 3.88 6.87
CA ASP A 263 18.79 4.65 6.65
C ASP A 263 18.53 6.13 6.32
N ASN A 264 17.29 6.45 5.96
CA ASN A 264 16.94 7.76 5.40
C ASN A 264 15.58 8.22 5.91
N PRO A 265 15.44 9.49 6.30
CA PRO A 265 14.18 10.05 6.80
C PRO A 265 13.04 10.02 5.77
N ASN A 266 13.32 10.17 4.47
CA ASN A 266 12.31 10.04 3.42
C ASN A 266 11.81 8.60 3.31
N ASN A 267 12.72 7.61 3.35
CA ASN A 267 12.33 6.21 3.30
C ASN A 267 11.40 5.86 4.47
N PHE A 268 11.68 6.37 5.67
CA PHE A 268 10.80 6.18 6.83
C PHE A 268 9.45 6.88 6.66
N ALA A 269 9.45 8.13 6.17
CA ALA A 269 8.22 8.88 5.91
C ALA A 269 7.31 8.16 4.91
N GLU A 270 7.86 7.58 3.84
CA GLU A 270 7.13 6.79 2.85
C GLU A 270 6.41 5.59 3.48
N ILE A 271 7.08 4.86 4.38
CA ILE A 271 6.46 3.74 5.14
C ILE A 271 5.31 4.23 6.00
N LEU A 272 5.49 5.36 6.68
CA LEU A 272 4.47 5.99 7.53
C LEU A 272 3.24 6.38 6.69
N VAL A 273 3.43 7.02 5.53
CA VAL A 273 2.35 7.38 4.59
C VAL A 273 1.53 6.16 4.17
N MET A 274 2.21 5.05 3.83
CA MET A 274 1.55 3.84 3.35
C MET A 274 0.68 3.18 4.43
N LEU A 275 1.10 3.21 5.69
CA LEU A 275 0.52 2.35 6.73
C LEU A 275 -0.31 3.10 7.80
N ILE A 276 -0.10 4.40 8.04
CA ILE A 276 -0.88 5.17 9.02
C ILE A 276 -2.40 5.09 8.79
N PRO A 277 -2.93 5.14 7.54
CA PRO A 277 -4.38 5.04 7.31
C PRO A 277 -5.04 3.78 7.90
N PHE A 278 -4.29 2.69 8.11
CA PHE A 278 -4.85 1.48 8.71
C PHE A 278 -5.15 1.62 10.21
N TYR A 279 -4.48 2.52 10.95
CA TYR A 279 -4.89 2.81 12.33
C TYR A 279 -6.31 3.38 12.36
N LEU A 280 -6.67 4.26 11.43
CA LEU A 280 -8.03 4.79 11.30
C LEU A 280 -9.04 3.66 11.02
N ALA A 281 -8.73 2.76 10.10
CA ALA A 281 -9.57 1.60 9.83
C ALA A 281 -9.74 0.68 11.06
N PHE A 282 -8.67 0.46 11.82
CA PHE A 282 -8.69 -0.39 13.02
C PHE A 282 -9.48 0.28 14.16
N ILE A 283 -9.37 1.60 14.34
CA ILE A 283 -10.17 2.40 15.28
C ILE A 283 -11.67 2.26 14.98
N LEU A 284 -12.04 2.38 13.70
CA LEU A 284 -13.43 2.27 13.23
C LEU A 284 -14.00 0.85 13.34
N ASN A 285 -13.13 -0.17 13.27
CA ASN A 285 -13.48 -1.58 13.39
C ASN A 285 -13.41 -2.10 14.85
N ALA A 286 -12.89 -1.30 15.78
CA ALA A 286 -12.78 -1.68 17.18
C ALA A 286 -14.15 -1.70 17.86
N LYS A 287 -14.50 -2.84 18.46
CA LYS A 287 -15.78 -3.05 19.16
C LYS A 287 -15.79 -2.54 20.60
N SER A 288 -14.63 -2.41 21.24
CA SER A 288 -14.52 -1.96 22.63
C SER A 288 -13.72 -0.67 22.75
N PHE A 289 -14.06 0.15 23.75
CA PHE A 289 -13.34 1.38 24.07
C PHE A 289 -11.86 1.10 24.37
N ARG A 290 -11.57 0.05 25.15
CA ARG A 290 -10.19 -0.37 25.46
C ARG A 290 -9.39 -0.67 24.19
N ALA A 291 -9.95 -1.45 23.26
CA ALA A 291 -9.27 -1.74 22.00
C ALA A 291 -9.04 -0.47 21.18
N ARG A 292 -10.03 0.42 21.13
CA ARG A 292 -9.91 1.72 20.43
C ARG A 292 -8.80 2.58 21.03
N ALA A 293 -8.75 2.71 22.35
CA ALA A 293 -7.72 3.46 23.06
C ALA A 293 -6.32 2.90 22.80
N LEU A 294 -6.15 1.57 22.82
CA LEU A 294 -4.87 0.93 22.51
C LEU A 294 -4.43 1.18 21.07
N ILE A 295 -5.34 1.13 20.10
CA ILE A 295 -5.01 1.40 18.68
C ILE A 295 -4.62 2.88 18.49
N ILE A 296 -5.32 3.81 19.16
CA ILE A 296 -4.96 5.23 19.15
C ILE A 296 -3.56 5.41 19.74
N ALA A 297 -3.31 4.86 20.94
CA ALA A 297 -2.00 4.94 21.59
C ALA A 297 -0.89 4.36 20.71
N ALA A 298 -1.14 3.24 20.02
CA ALA A 298 -0.19 2.65 19.08
C ALA A 298 0.04 3.49 17.81
N GLY A 299 -0.95 4.29 17.39
CA GLY A 299 -0.85 5.15 16.21
C GLY A 299 -0.16 6.51 16.47
N LEU A 300 -0.07 6.95 17.72
CA LEU A 300 0.54 8.23 18.08
C LEU A 300 2.05 8.30 17.77
N PRO A 301 2.90 7.29 18.09
CA PRO A 301 4.34 7.38 17.79
C PRO A 301 4.65 7.45 16.29
N PRO A 302 4.03 6.64 15.39
CA PRO A 302 4.17 6.82 13.95
C PRO A 302 3.73 8.20 13.45
N LEU A 303 2.62 8.73 13.99
CA LEU A 303 2.12 10.04 13.62
C LEU A 303 3.06 11.18 14.09
N ALA A 304 3.63 11.09 15.27
CA ALA A 304 4.65 12.03 15.72
C ALA A 304 5.93 11.92 14.88
N SER A 305 6.34 10.67 14.57
CA SER A 305 7.54 10.41 13.80
C SER A 305 7.51 11.03 12.41
N ILE A 306 6.37 11.01 11.70
CA ILE A 306 6.33 11.60 10.35
C ILE A 306 6.63 13.11 10.40
N ALA A 307 6.20 13.82 11.43
CA ALA A 307 6.56 15.24 11.62
C ALA A 307 8.08 15.40 11.81
N LEU A 308 8.69 14.54 12.62
CA LEU A 308 10.13 14.58 12.92
C LEU A 308 11.03 14.08 11.78
N THR A 309 10.48 13.40 10.75
CA THR A 309 11.26 13.08 9.53
C THR A 309 11.58 14.33 8.70
N TYR A 310 10.82 15.41 8.88
CA TYR A 310 10.87 16.63 8.05
C TYR A 310 10.83 16.36 6.54
N SER A 311 10.15 15.28 6.14
CA SER A 311 9.90 14.95 4.74
C SER A 311 8.66 15.68 4.24
N ARG A 312 8.87 16.72 3.42
CA ARG A 312 7.79 17.53 2.81
C ARG A 312 6.83 16.68 1.99
N SER A 313 7.37 15.84 1.11
CA SER A 313 6.57 14.92 0.28
C SER A 313 5.81 13.93 1.16
N GLY A 314 6.44 13.41 2.24
CA GLY A 314 5.78 12.56 3.22
C GLY A 314 4.58 13.21 3.89
N TRP A 315 4.69 14.48 4.31
CA TRP A 315 3.56 15.21 4.90
C TRP A 315 2.41 15.40 3.93
N ILE A 316 2.70 15.81 2.69
CA ILE A 316 1.70 15.97 1.63
C ILE A 316 1.02 14.62 1.32
N GLY A 317 1.82 13.56 1.19
CA GLY A 317 1.33 12.20 0.94
C GLY A 317 0.41 11.69 2.04
N LEU A 318 0.77 11.90 3.31
CA LEU A 318 -0.08 11.50 4.43
C LEU A 318 -1.36 12.33 4.50
N ALA A 319 -1.27 13.65 4.32
CA ALA A 319 -2.43 14.53 4.31
C ALA A 319 -3.44 14.10 3.24
N LEU A 320 -2.96 13.80 2.02
CA LEU A 320 -3.79 13.28 0.94
C LEU A 320 -4.39 11.91 1.27
N ALA A 321 -3.61 10.98 1.82
CA ALA A 321 -4.11 9.67 2.23
C ALA A 321 -5.24 9.81 3.27
N VAL A 322 -5.07 10.64 4.30
CA VAL A 322 -6.11 10.87 5.31
C VAL A 322 -7.33 11.58 4.71
N LEU A 323 -7.13 12.57 3.83
CA LEU A 323 -8.21 13.25 3.11
C LEU A 323 -9.06 12.28 2.30
N ILE A 324 -8.43 11.39 1.52
CA ILE A 324 -9.13 10.36 0.73
C ILE A 324 -9.89 9.42 1.66
N PHE A 325 -9.25 8.94 2.73
CA PHE A 325 -9.90 8.06 3.70
C PHE A 325 -11.16 8.71 4.30
N LEU A 326 -11.05 9.96 4.74
CA LEU A 326 -12.16 10.71 5.31
C LEU A 326 -13.25 11.02 4.27
N ALA A 327 -12.86 11.39 3.04
CA ALA A 327 -13.80 11.70 1.96
C ALA A 327 -14.72 10.51 1.65
N PHE A 328 -14.14 9.30 1.54
CA PHE A 328 -14.90 8.08 1.28
C PHE A 328 -15.68 7.59 2.51
N GLN A 329 -15.16 7.80 3.72
CA GLN A 329 -15.86 7.39 4.94
C GLN A 329 -17.06 8.29 5.23
N ASN A 330 -16.83 9.61 5.23
CA ASN A 330 -17.84 10.64 5.34
C ASN A 330 -17.21 11.99 4.98
N TRP A 331 -17.48 12.46 3.76
CA TRP A 331 -16.97 13.73 3.23
C TRP A 331 -17.22 14.96 4.12
N ARG A 332 -18.17 14.90 5.06
CA ARG A 332 -18.42 15.96 6.05
C ARG A 332 -17.24 16.19 7.01
N PHE A 333 -16.36 15.21 7.17
CA PHE A 333 -15.15 15.36 7.98
C PHE A 333 -14.00 16.04 7.21
N VAL A 334 -14.09 16.20 5.89
CA VAL A 334 -13.05 16.84 5.08
C VAL A 334 -12.86 18.31 5.45
N PRO A 335 -13.91 19.16 5.51
CA PRO A 335 -13.73 20.55 5.93
C PRO A 335 -13.18 20.67 7.35
N LEU A 336 -13.64 19.80 8.27
CA LEU A 336 -13.13 19.78 9.64
C LEU A 336 -11.64 19.43 9.68
N PHE A 337 -11.20 18.44 8.91
CA PHE A 337 -9.79 18.06 8.83
C PHE A 337 -8.93 19.21 8.27
N VAL A 338 -9.39 19.88 7.20
CA VAL A 338 -8.69 21.04 6.62
C VAL A 338 -8.61 22.19 7.64
N LEU A 339 -9.71 22.51 8.32
CA LEU A 339 -9.74 23.55 9.34
C LEU A 339 -8.83 23.23 10.53
N LEU A 340 -8.83 21.98 11.02
CA LEU A 340 -7.93 21.55 12.09
C LEU A 340 -6.46 21.59 11.66
N GLY A 341 -6.16 21.25 10.40
CA GLY A 341 -4.82 21.36 9.83
C GLY A 341 -4.34 22.81 9.71
N LEU A 342 -5.22 23.74 9.34
CA LEU A 342 -4.90 25.18 9.32
C LEU A 342 -4.78 25.75 10.74
N ALA A 343 -5.69 25.36 11.64
CA ALA A 343 -5.69 25.79 13.02
C ALA A 343 -4.50 25.25 13.83
N SER A 344 -3.87 24.16 13.38
CA SER A 344 -2.67 23.63 14.03
C SER A 344 -1.39 24.39 13.67
N LEU A 345 -1.36 25.12 12.54
CA LEU A 345 -0.15 25.82 12.05
C LEU A 345 0.50 26.74 13.09
N PRO A 346 -0.23 27.58 13.87
CA PRO A 346 0.38 28.45 14.87
C PRO A 346 1.02 27.70 16.05
N PHE A 347 0.62 26.44 16.27
CA PHE A 347 1.12 25.60 17.36
C PHE A 347 2.29 24.72 16.93
N LEU A 348 2.68 24.74 15.65
CA LEU A 348 3.81 23.97 15.14
C LEU A 348 5.14 24.65 15.50
N PRO A 349 6.20 23.86 15.78
CA PRO A 349 7.56 24.39 15.91
C PRO A 349 7.98 25.21 14.67
N LYS A 350 8.72 26.30 14.89
CA LYS A 350 9.23 27.17 13.81
C LYS A 350 9.99 26.39 12.73
N THR A 351 10.74 25.36 13.11
CA THR A 351 11.46 24.47 12.18
C THR A 351 10.53 23.73 11.22
N ILE A 352 9.35 23.30 11.69
CA ILE A 352 8.33 22.66 10.85
C ILE A 352 7.68 23.69 9.93
N ILE A 353 7.36 24.88 10.44
CA ILE A 353 6.78 25.98 9.63
C ILE A 353 7.74 26.36 8.49
N ASN A 354 9.02 26.57 8.78
CA ASN A 354 10.05 26.88 7.76
C ASN A 354 10.12 25.78 6.69
N ARG A 355 10.02 24.51 7.10
CA ARG A 355 9.96 23.40 6.16
C ARG A 355 8.68 23.34 5.32
N ILE A 356 7.55 23.78 5.85
CA ILE A 356 6.30 23.91 5.06
C ILE A 356 6.44 25.04 4.04
N LEU A 357 6.99 26.19 4.44
CA LEU A 357 7.16 27.36 3.55
C LEU A 357 8.11 27.06 2.38
N THR A 358 9.07 26.17 2.56
CA THR A 358 9.99 25.75 1.49
C THR A 358 9.38 24.76 0.50
N ILE A 359 8.14 24.25 0.69
CA ILE A 359 7.49 23.31 -0.26
C ILE A 359 7.38 23.89 -1.66
N GLY A 360 7.06 25.19 -1.77
CA GLY A 360 6.94 25.89 -3.06
C GLY A 360 8.19 26.69 -3.44
N ASN A 361 9.24 26.68 -2.62
CA ASN A 361 10.43 27.47 -2.88
C ASN A 361 11.35 26.75 -3.87
N THR A 362 11.43 27.27 -5.09
CA THR A 362 12.31 26.75 -6.16
C THR A 362 13.78 27.06 -5.94
N GLU A 363 14.11 27.98 -5.03
CA GLU A 363 15.48 28.35 -4.64
C GLU A 363 16.08 27.42 -3.57
N ASP A 364 15.28 26.52 -2.97
CA ASP A 364 15.81 25.48 -2.08
C ASP A 364 16.76 24.57 -2.88
N THR A 365 18.00 24.46 -2.40
CA THR A 365 19.07 23.65 -3.02
C THR A 365 18.62 22.23 -3.34
N SER A 366 17.80 21.61 -2.47
CA SER A 366 17.26 20.27 -2.70
C SER A 366 16.22 20.19 -3.82
N THR A 367 15.47 21.27 -4.06
CA THR A 367 14.51 21.38 -5.17
C THR A 367 15.25 21.63 -6.49
N MET A 368 16.22 22.54 -6.50
CA MET A 368 17.07 22.80 -7.66
C MET A 368 17.82 21.54 -8.12
N TYR A 369 18.34 20.75 -7.17
CA TYR A 369 19.01 19.49 -7.47
C TYR A 369 18.10 18.49 -8.20
N ARG A 370 16.83 18.36 -7.78
CA ARG A 370 15.84 17.50 -8.47
C ARG A 370 15.60 17.96 -9.91
N PHE A 371 15.48 19.25 -10.17
CA PHE A 371 15.31 19.75 -11.54
C PHE A 371 16.53 19.46 -12.43
N ALA A 372 17.75 19.51 -11.88
CA ALA A 372 18.95 19.09 -12.61
C ALA A 372 18.91 17.58 -12.95
N ILE A 373 18.46 16.75 -12.02
CA ILE A 373 18.24 15.32 -12.25
C ILE A 373 17.19 15.09 -13.33
N TYR A 374 16.04 15.77 -13.29
CA TYR A 374 15.02 15.64 -14.33
C TYR A 374 15.56 16.02 -15.71
N LYS A 375 16.36 17.09 -15.83
CA LYS A 375 17.05 17.43 -17.08
C LYS A 375 17.94 16.29 -17.57
N ALA A 376 18.68 15.63 -16.68
CA ALA A 376 19.51 14.48 -17.03
C ALA A 376 18.65 13.27 -17.47
N VAL A 377 17.57 12.97 -16.76
CA VAL A 377 16.63 11.89 -17.11
C VAL A 377 15.98 12.15 -18.48
N PHE A 378 15.56 13.38 -18.79
CA PHE A 378 15.00 13.71 -20.10
C PHE A 378 16.02 13.56 -21.23
N ARG A 379 17.33 13.78 -20.99
CA ARG A 379 18.36 13.47 -21.98
C ARG A 379 18.44 11.97 -22.24
N LEU A 380 18.45 11.15 -21.19
CA LEU A 380 18.41 9.69 -21.32
C LEU A 380 17.14 9.22 -22.06
N LEU A 381 15.97 9.81 -21.76
CA LEU A 381 14.72 9.45 -22.42
C LEU A 381 14.73 9.80 -23.92
N ARG A 382 15.46 10.83 -24.39
CA ARG A 382 15.54 11.09 -25.84
C ARG A 382 16.08 9.89 -26.62
N ASP A 383 17.00 9.15 -26.02
CA ASP A 383 17.66 8.01 -26.66
C ASP A 383 16.94 6.68 -26.34
N PHE A 384 16.34 6.56 -25.15
CA PHE A 384 15.78 5.30 -24.64
C PHE A 384 14.28 5.35 -24.27
N TRP A 385 13.50 6.33 -24.73
CA TRP A 385 12.08 6.45 -24.37
C TRP A 385 11.24 5.23 -24.73
N ALA A 386 11.59 4.52 -25.81
CA ALA A 386 10.77 3.43 -26.35
C ALA A 386 11.01 2.10 -25.60
N THR A 387 12.27 1.72 -25.42
CA THR A 387 12.69 0.41 -24.89
C THR A 387 13.15 0.45 -23.43
N GLY A 388 13.55 1.63 -22.94
CA GLY A 388 14.27 1.77 -21.68
C GLY A 388 15.71 1.27 -21.77
N VAL A 389 16.45 1.45 -20.67
CA VAL A 389 17.87 1.03 -20.54
C VAL A 389 18.06 -0.28 -19.77
N GLY A 390 17.01 -0.76 -19.10
CA GLY A 390 17.05 -1.89 -18.18
C GLY A 390 16.65 -1.52 -16.76
N LEU A 391 16.28 -2.52 -15.96
CA LEU A 391 15.74 -2.33 -14.61
C LEU A 391 16.80 -1.86 -13.62
N GLY A 392 16.42 -0.94 -12.74
CA GLY A 392 17.18 -0.53 -11.58
C GLY A 392 18.06 0.71 -11.72
N SER A 393 18.38 1.31 -10.58
CA SER A 393 19.24 2.50 -10.50
C SER A 393 20.68 2.23 -10.89
N ASP A 394 21.19 1.01 -10.72
CA ASP A 394 22.58 0.66 -11.02
C ASP A 394 22.92 0.79 -12.51
N ILE A 395 22.04 0.29 -13.40
CA ILE A 395 22.20 0.47 -14.85
C ILE A 395 21.97 1.91 -15.26
N MET A 396 20.94 2.59 -14.73
CA MET A 396 20.70 4.00 -15.06
C MET A 396 21.89 4.89 -14.67
N LYS A 397 22.46 4.69 -13.48
CA LYS A 397 23.67 5.40 -13.03
C LYS A 397 24.84 5.20 -13.99
N ARG A 398 25.04 3.97 -14.49
CA ARG A 398 26.07 3.67 -15.49
C ARG A 398 25.80 4.39 -16.81
N ILE A 399 24.56 4.40 -17.27
CA ILE A 399 24.20 5.07 -18.54
C ILE A 399 24.30 6.60 -18.42
N PHE A 400 24.00 7.18 -17.26
CA PHE A 400 24.18 8.62 -17.05
C PHE A 400 25.62 9.10 -17.27
N GLN A 401 26.62 8.24 -17.08
CA GLN A 401 28.04 8.58 -17.33
C GLN A 401 28.37 8.85 -18.80
N ASN A 402 27.47 8.52 -19.74
CA ASN A 402 27.62 8.81 -21.16
C ASN A 402 27.08 10.21 -21.55
N TYR A 403 26.47 10.93 -20.61
CA TYR A 403 25.93 12.28 -20.82
C TYR A 403 26.77 13.32 -20.08
N PRO A 404 26.64 14.62 -20.38
CA PRO A 404 27.30 15.66 -19.60
C PRO A 404 26.88 15.61 -18.13
N PRO A 405 27.82 15.77 -17.18
CA PRO A 405 27.52 15.77 -15.76
C PRO A 405 26.57 16.91 -15.38
N MET A 406 26.00 16.83 -14.18
CA MET A 406 25.22 17.92 -13.60
C MET A 406 26.12 19.11 -13.23
N PHE A 407 25.51 20.21 -12.80
CA PHE A 407 26.20 21.47 -12.47
C PHE A 407 27.25 21.32 -11.36
N ASP A 408 27.17 20.27 -10.55
CA ASP A 408 28.09 19.92 -9.47
C ASP A 408 29.17 18.91 -9.88
N GLY A 409 29.22 18.53 -11.16
CA GLY A 409 30.14 17.52 -11.69
C GLY A 409 29.71 16.06 -11.44
N ASN A 410 28.60 15.83 -10.75
CA ASN A 410 28.12 14.48 -10.42
C ASN A 410 27.06 13.98 -11.43
N TYR A 411 26.73 12.70 -11.30
CA TYR A 411 25.68 12.02 -12.06
C TYR A 411 24.51 11.61 -11.14
N PRO A 412 23.26 11.65 -11.64
CA PRO A 412 22.12 11.18 -10.86
C PRO A 412 22.30 9.73 -10.42
N ILE A 413 21.99 9.45 -9.15
CA ILE A 413 21.94 8.07 -8.63
C ILE A 413 20.61 7.41 -9.03
N HIS A 414 19.54 8.19 -9.11
CA HIS A 414 18.21 7.80 -9.57
C HIS A 414 17.41 9.05 -10.01
N SER A 415 16.22 8.86 -10.57
CA SER A 415 15.40 9.95 -11.12
C SER A 415 14.78 10.91 -10.10
N HIS A 416 14.66 10.51 -8.82
CA HIS A 416 13.80 11.20 -7.82
C HIS A 416 12.34 11.34 -8.26
N ASP A 417 11.86 10.43 -9.11
CA ASP A 417 10.46 10.33 -9.54
C ASP A 417 10.20 8.88 -9.98
N ASN A 418 9.27 8.18 -9.33
CA ASN A 418 8.93 6.79 -9.64
C ASN A 418 8.52 6.61 -11.12
N TYR A 419 7.76 7.53 -11.68
CA TYR A 419 7.21 7.42 -13.03
C TYR A 419 8.31 7.60 -14.08
N LEU A 420 9.16 8.61 -13.91
CA LEU A 420 10.32 8.82 -14.77
C LEU A 420 11.35 7.69 -14.63
N GLN A 421 11.53 7.14 -13.43
CA GLN A 421 12.39 5.97 -13.23
C GLN A 421 11.87 4.80 -14.05
N ILE A 422 10.59 4.43 -13.88
CA ILE A 422 10.02 3.27 -14.56
C ILE A 422 10.00 3.47 -16.09
N TRP A 423 9.77 4.70 -16.57
CA TRP A 423 9.90 5.00 -17.99
C TRP A 423 11.34 4.79 -18.49
N GLY A 424 12.35 5.32 -17.78
CA GLY A 424 13.75 5.10 -18.13
C GLY A 424 14.16 3.62 -18.10
N GLU A 425 13.62 2.85 -17.16
CA GLU A 425 13.95 1.43 -16.98
C GLU A 425 13.30 0.50 -18.01
N THR A 426 12.03 0.75 -18.35
CA THR A 426 11.18 -0.20 -19.11
C THR A 426 10.65 0.33 -20.44
N GLY A 427 10.87 1.60 -20.75
CA GLY A 427 10.35 2.26 -21.94
C GLY A 427 8.85 2.56 -21.86
N ILE A 428 8.31 3.09 -22.95
CA ILE A 428 6.94 3.64 -23.01
C ILE A 428 5.86 2.58 -22.71
N LEU A 429 6.03 1.35 -23.18
CA LEU A 429 5.04 0.30 -22.98
C LEU A 429 5.05 -0.21 -21.53
N GLY A 430 6.22 -0.22 -20.88
CA GLY A 430 6.34 -0.57 -19.47
C GLY A 430 5.74 0.49 -18.54
N ILE A 431 5.96 1.79 -18.79
CA ILE A 431 5.30 2.85 -18.00
C ILE A 431 3.79 2.89 -18.23
N VAL A 432 3.31 2.64 -19.45
CA VAL A 432 1.87 2.52 -19.73
C VAL A 432 1.28 1.33 -18.96
N ALA A 433 1.95 0.18 -18.95
CA ALA A 433 1.51 -0.98 -18.18
C ALA A 433 1.52 -0.71 -16.66
N TYR A 434 2.53 0.01 -16.16
CA TYR A 434 2.61 0.45 -14.78
C TYR A 434 1.41 1.33 -14.40
N ILE A 435 1.17 2.42 -15.15
CA ILE A 435 0.03 3.31 -14.90
C ILE A 435 -1.29 2.54 -15.00
N ALA A 436 -1.43 1.64 -15.97
CA ALA A 436 -2.63 0.84 -16.13
C ALA A 436 -2.89 -0.09 -14.93
N VAL A 437 -1.85 -0.73 -14.37
CA VAL A 437 -2.01 -1.57 -13.17
C VAL A 437 -2.34 -0.73 -11.92
N LEU A 438 -1.77 0.47 -11.78
CA LEU A 438 -2.13 1.41 -10.70
C LEU A 438 -3.62 1.77 -10.76
N LEU A 439 -4.08 2.24 -11.91
CA LEU A 439 -5.47 2.67 -12.11
C LEU A 439 -6.45 1.50 -11.96
N ALA A 440 -6.11 0.33 -12.49
CA ALA A 440 -6.94 -0.86 -12.37
C ALA A 440 -7.10 -1.30 -10.91
N GLN A 441 -6.02 -1.27 -10.12
CA GLN A 441 -6.06 -1.65 -8.72
C GLN A 441 -6.87 -0.65 -7.88
N LEU A 442 -6.65 0.65 -8.07
CA LEU A 442 -7.43 1.71 -7.41
C LEU A 442 -8.92 1.59 -7.75
N LYS A 443 -9.24 1.44 -9.04
CA LYS A 443 -10.60 1.22 -9.53
C LYS A 443 -11.25 -0.01 -8.91
N ALA A 444 -10.55 -1.15 -8.90
CA ALA A 444 -11.07 -2.39 -8.31
C ALA A 444 -11.41 -2.19 -6.83
N GLY A 445 -10.49 -1.59 -6.06
CA GLY A 445 -10.70 -1.26 -4.65
C GLY A 445 -11.91 -0.34 -4.44
N ILE A 446 -11.92 0.82 -5.09
CA ILE A 446 -12.96 1.86 -4.97
C ILE A 446 -14.35 1.31 -5.31
N LEU A 447 -14.47 0.57 -6.42
CA LEU A 447 -15.76 0.02 -6.83
C LEU A 447 -16.30 -0.99 -5.83
N ARG A 448 -15.46 -1.84 -5.22
CA ARG A 448 -15.91 -2.86 -4.26
C ARG A 448 -16.24 -2.26 -2.89
N ILE A 449 -15.46 -1.30 -2.39
CA ILE A 449 -15.78 -0.62 -1.12
C ILE A 449 -17.04 0.23 -1.20
N SER A 450 -17.43 0.67 -2.40
CA SER A 450 -18.65 1.45 -2.63
C SER A 450 -19.93 0.60 -2.68
N ARG A 451 -19.82 -0.73 -2.71
CA ARG A 451 -20.98 -1.64 -2.71
C ARG A 451 -21.60 -1.74 -1.32
N ARG A 452 -22.94 -1.73 -1.26
CA ARG A 452 -23.67 -1.93 0.00
C ARG A 452 -23.45 -3.33 0.61
N THR A 453 -23.18 -4.32 -0.23
CA THR A 453 -22.90 -5.71 0.18
C THR A 453 -21.49 -5.89 0.76
N CYS A 454 -20.61 -4.89 0.68
CA CYS A 454 -19.27 -5.00 1.23
C CYS A 454 -19.31 -4.92 2.78
N PRO A 455 -18.79 -5.93 3.50
CA PRO A 455 -18.73 -5.89 4.95
C PRO A 455 -17.97 -4.67 5.45
N ARG A 456 -18.48 -4.00 6.48
CA ARG A 456 -17.92 -2.74 7.00
C ARG A 456 -16.43 -2.85 7.34
N GLU A 457 -16.03 -3.97 7.93
CA GLU A 457 -14.65 -4.17 8.36
C GLU A 457 -13.68 -4.35 7.20
N VAL A 458 -14.10 -5.08 6.16
CA VAL A 458 -13.37 -5.24 4.90
C VAL A 458 -13.27 -3.89 4.20
N ARG A 459 -14.41 -3.19 4.08
CA ARG A 459 -14.50 -1.86 3.47
C ARG A 459 -13.48 -0.88 4.05
N ASN A 460 -13.43 -0.76 5.38
CA ASN A 460 -12.55 0.20 6.06
C ASN A 460 -11.06 -0.14 5.83
N VAL A 461 -10.70 -1.42 5.88
CA VAL A 461 -9.30 -1.84 5.67
C VAL A 461 -8.87 -1.69 4.21
N THR A 462 -9.74 -2.02 3.25
CA THR A 462 -9.47 -1.80 1.84
C THR A 462 -9.38 -0.31 1.51
N LEU A 463 -10.24 0.52 2.12
CA LEU A 463 -10.17 1.97 1.97
C LEU A 463 -8.85 2.54 2.53
N ALA A 464 -8.37 2.05 3.67
CA ALA A 464 -7.05 2.43 4.20
C ALA A 464 -5.92 2.09 3.22
N ALA A 465 -5.96 0.91 2.59
CA ALA A 465 -4.97 0.50 1.60
C ALA A 465 -5.00 1.36 0.33
N VAL A 466 -6.21 1.67 -0.19
CA VAL A 466 -6.41 2.59 -1.32
C VAL A 466 -5.88 3.98 -0.97
N SER A 467 -6.19 4.47 0.23
CA SER A 467 -5.78 5.79 0.71
C SER A 467 -4.26 5.90 0.85
N GLY A 468 -3.62 4.90 1.48
CA GLY A 468 -2.16 4.82 1.59
C GLY A 468 -1.48 4.71 0.22
N LEU A 469 -2.09 3.97 -0.72
CA LEU A 469 -1.60 3.86 -2.10
C LEU A 469 -1.67 5.21 -2.81
N CYS A 470 -2.78 5.95 -2.71
CA CYS A 470 -2.87 7.29 -3.28
C CYS A 470 -1.85 8.26 -2.65
N GLY A 471 -1.63 8.18 -1.34
CA GLY A 471 -0.63 8.99 -0.65
C GLY A 471 0.78 8.76 -1.18
N ILE A 472 1.22 7.49 -1.25
CA ILE A 472 2.57 7.16 -1.73
C ILE A 472 2.74 7.43 -3.23
N LEU A 473 1.67 7.35 -4.03
CA LEU A 473 1.73 7.73 -5.46
C LEU A 473 2.03 9.22 -5.66
N VAL A 474 1.55 10.09 -4.77
CA VAL A 474 1.89 11.52 -4.79
C VAL A 474 3.31 11.77 -4.28
N VAL A 475 3.76 11.05 -3.26
CA VAL A 475 5.18 11.06 -2.86
C VAL A 475 6.08 10.67 -4.02
N GLY A 476 5.67 9.66 -4.80
CA GLY A 476 6.39 9.16 -5.97
C GLY A 476 6.57 10.14 -7.13
N ILE A 477 5.92 11.30 -7.10
CA ILE A 477 6.17 12.40 -8.07
C ILE A 477 7.46 13.16 -7.68
N ALA A 478 7.79 13.22 -6.39
CA ALA A 478 8.91 14.00 -5.86
C ALA A 478 10.09 13.14 -5.37
N GLU A 479 9.88 11.82 -5.27
CA GLU A 479 10.88 10.86 -4.79
C GLU A 479 10.83 9.56 -5.61
N TYR A 480 11.99 8.91 -5.77
CA TYR A 480 12.05 7.53 -6.25
C TYR A 480 11.96 6.57 -5.05
N THR A 481 10.72 6.30 -4.63
CA THR A 481 10.41 5.51 -3.41
C THR A 481 10.92 4.06 -3.49
N TRP A 482 11.11 3.51 -4.69
CA TRP A 482 11.55 2.12 -4.85
C TRP A 482 13.07 1.97 -4.84
N PHE A 483 13.82 3.07 -4.69
CA PHE A 483 15.24 3.02 -4.39
C PHE A 483 15.52 2.21 -3.13
N TYR A 484 14.62 2.30 -2.13
CA TYR A 484 14.66 1.51 -0.93
C TYR A 484 13.73 0.28 -1.06
N PRO A 485 14.25 -0.95 -1.21
CA PRO A 485 13.43 -2.10 -1.57
C PRO A 485 12.37 -2.45 -0.52
N ARG A 486 12.57 -2.05 0.74
CA ARG A 486 11.54 -2.23 1.75
C ARG A 486 10.28 -1.40 1.47
N ASN A 487 10.45 -0.21 0.92
CA ASN A 487 9.33 0.65 0.52
C ASN A 487 8.62 0.07 -0.69
N MET A 488 9.40 -0.48 -1.65
CA MET A 488 8.85 -1.21 -2.78
C MET A 488 8.00 -2.42 -2.31
N PHE A 489 8.50 -3.26 -1.41
CA PHE A 489 7.72 -4.42 -0.91
C PHE A 489 6.44 -4.00 -0.18
N LEU A 490 6.49 -2.91 0.60
CA LEU A 490 5.31 -2.36 1.29
C LEU A 490 4.31 -1.71 0.32
N PHE A 491 4.78 -1.07 -0.75
CA PHE A 491 3.94 -0.59 -1.83
C PHE A 491 3.14 -1.74 -2.45
N TRP A 492 3.80 -2.85 -2.76
CA TRP A 492 3.13 -4.04 -3.31
C TRP A 492 2.32 -4.81 -2.26
N PHE A 493 2.62 -4.67 -0.97
CA PHE A 493 1.75 -5.11 0.12
C PHE A 493 0.41 -4.36 0.11
N LEU A 494 0.37 -3.05 -0.19
CA LEU A 494 -0.90 -2.32 -0.37
C LEU A 494 -1.71 -2.89 -1.54
N PHE A 495 -1.06 -3.19 -2.66
CA PHE A 495 -1.70 -3.90 -3.79
C PHE A 495 -2.33 -5.22 -3.33
N ALA A 496 -1.57 -6.00 -2.57
CA ALA A 496 -1.99 -7.29 -2.05
C ALA A 496 -3.20 -7.18 -1.10
N VAL A 497 -3.20 -6.18 -0.20
CA VAL A 497 -4.31 -5.91 0.73
C VAL A 497 -5.56 -5.45 -0.02
N ILE A 498 -5.42 -4.60 -1.05
CA ILE A 498 -6.54 -4.20 -1.91
C ILE A 498 -7.11 -5.42 -2.63
N GLY A 499 -6.26 -6.26 -3.23
CA GLY A 499 -6.68 -7.48 -3.94
C GLY A 499 -7.39 -8.49 -3.02
N ALA A 500 -6.86 -8.71 -1.82
CA ALA A 500 -7.51 -9.54 -0.80
C ALA A 500 -8.85 -8.95 -0.35
N GLY A 501 -8.92 -7.63 -0.18
CA GLY A 501 -10.16 -6.91 0.16
C GLY A 501 -11.24 -7.04 -0.93
N VAL A 502 -10.86 -6.86 -2.19
CA VAL A 502 -11.75 -7.06 -3.36
C VAL A 502 -12.27 -8.49 -3.38
N LYS A 503 -11.40 -9.49 -3.19
CA LYS A 503 -11.81 -10.90 -3.11
C LYS A 503 -12.83 -11.16 -1.99
N LEU A 504 -12.60 -10.61 -0.80
CA LEU A 504 -13.51 -10.78 0.33
C LEU A 504 -14.86 -10.08 0.07
N ALA A 505 -14.85 -8.89 -0.52
CA ALA A 505 -16.08 -8.17 -0.88
C ALA A 505 -16.89 -8.92 -1.94
N ASP A 506 -16.24 -9.46 -2.97
CA ASP A 506 -16.91 -10.26 -4.00
C ASP A 506 -17.44 -11.59 -3.45
N LYS A 507 -16.73 -12.21 -2.48
CA LYS A 507 -17.21 -13.40 -1.78
C LYS A 507 -18.49 -13.11 -0.99
N SER A 508 -18.52 -12.07 -0.16
CA SER A 508 -19.70 -11.71 0.62
C SER A 508 -20.90 -11.33 -0.26
N ALA A 509 -20.66 -10.68 -1.41
CA ALA A 509 -21.73 -10.38 -2.35
C ALA A 509 -22.35 -11.63 -2.97
N ARG A 510 -21.56 -12.68 -3.25
CA ARG A 510 -22.05 -13.96 -3.77
C ARG A 510 -22.83 -14.74 -2.71
N GLU A 511 -22.32 -14.77 -1.48
CA GLU A 511 -22.98 -15.43 -0.35
C GLU A 511 -24.36 -14.78 -0.08
N GLY A 512 -24.43 -13.45 -0.05
CA GLY A 512 -25.71 -12.74 0.12
C GLY A 512 -26.69 -12.91 -1.06
N ALA A 513 -26.18 -13.12 -2.28
CA ALA A 513 -27.04 -13.41 -3.44
C ALA A 513 -27.61 -14.84 -3.38
N ALA A 514 -26.82 -15.83 -2.97
CA ALA A 514 -27.28 -17.21 -2.79
C ALA A 514 -28.33 -17.32 -1.68
N GLU A 515 -28.13 -16.62 -0.56
CA GLU A 515 -29.12 -16.53 0.52
C GLU A 515 -30.43 -15.89 0.06
N ALA A 516 -30.38 -14.87 -0.80
CA ALA A 516 -31.57 -14.20 -1.33
C ALA A 516 -32.38 -15.07 -2.32
N VAL A 517 -31.73 -16.05 -2.95
CA VAL A 517 -32.36 -16.96 -3.94
C VAL A 517 -32.84 -18.28 -3.28
N GLY A 518 -32.56 -18.48 -1.98
CA GLY A 518 -32.93 -19.72 -1.28
C GLY A 518 -32.07 -20.93 -1.65
N GLU A 519 -31.01 -20.73 -2.43
CA GLU A 519 -30.05 -21.79 -2.77
C GLU A 519 -29.09 -21.98 -1.59
N ASN A 520 -29.40 -22.95 -0.74
CA ASN A 520 -28.46 -23.39 0.30
C ASN A 520 -27.21 -24.01 -0.37
N PRO A 521 -25.99 -23.46 -0.18
CA PRO A 521 -24.78 -23.99 -0.81
C PRO A 521 -24.35 -25.38 -0.28
N ALA A 522 -25.05 -25.89 0.74
CA ALA A 522 -25.01 -27.29 1.12
C ALA A 522 -26.35 -27.92 0.72
N GLY A 523 -26.34 -28.77 -0.32
CA GLY A 523 -27.51 -29.44 -0.87
C GLY A 523 -28.22 -30.36 0.12
N LYS A 524 -28.99 -29.78 1.03
CA LYS A 524 -30.10 -30.43 1.73
C LYS A 524 -31.38 -29.71 1.32
N PRO A 525 -32.35 -30.41 0.70
CA PRO A 525 -33.66 -29.84 0.45
C PRO A 525 -34.26 -29.39 1.78
N SER A 526 -34.83 -28.19 1.83
CA SER A 526 -35.65 -27.78 2.97
C SER A 526 -36.99 -28.50 2.87
N ASP A 527 -37.20 -29.49 3.73
CA ASP A 527 -38.52 -30.04 4.03
C ASP A 527 -39.36 -28.96 4.72
N ALA A 528 -40.00 -28.10 3.93
CA ALA A 528 -40.93 -27.10 4.42
C ALA A 528 -41.94 -26.70 3.35
N GLN A 529 -42.58 -27.68 2.71
CA GLN A 529 -43.89 -27.52 2.05
C GLN A 529 -44.74 -28.77 2.27
N ALA A 530 -45.10 -29.00 3.53
CA ALA A 530 -46.21 -29.87 3.92
C ALA A 530 -46.74 -29.40 5.27
N ARG A 531 -47.61 -28.38 5.25
CA ARG A 531 -48.71 -28.14 6.18
C ARG A 531 -49.48 -26.89 5.76
#